data_AF-A0A9X0YQL0-F1
#
_entry.id   AF-A0A9X0YQL0-F1
#
_cell.length_a   1.000
_cell.length_b   1.000
_cell.length_c   1.000
_cell.angle_alpha   90.00
_cell.angle_beta   90.00
_cell.angle_gamma   90.00
#
_symmetry.space_group_name_H-M   'P 1'
#
loop_
_entity.id
_entity.type
_entity.pdbx_description
1 polymer ?
#
loop_
_entity_poly.entity_id
_entity_poly.type
_entity_poly.pdbx_seq_one_letter_code
_entity_poly.pdbx_strand_id
1 'polypeptide(L)' 'MKNGVPSDLRIVHYTTEGDPILTDLTYNGESLEVKNDTTRDTYGSGEIRTNSCSNMIKEVNPLILPTS' A
#
# COMPACT_ATOMS: atom_id res chain seq x y z
N MET A 1 -0.21 0.66 9.58
CA MET A 1 0.46 1.97 9.71
C MET A 1 -0.30 2.80 10.73
N LYS A 2 0.40 3.58 11.57
CA LYS A 2 -0.21 4.42 12.61
C LYS A 2 0.14 5.88 12.32
N ASN A 3 -0.86 6.78 12.40
CA ASN A 3 -0.66 8.20 12.12
C ASN A 3 0.46 8.80 12.99
N GLY A 4 1.35 9.59 12.38
CA GLY A 4 2.51 10.20 13.04
C GLY A 4 3.67 9.26 13.38
N VAL A 5 3.54 7.95 13.13
CA VAL A 5 4.61 6.97 13.42
C VAL A 5 5.16 6.44 12.11
N PRO A 6 6.44 6.72 11.78
CA PRO A 6 7.07 6.19 10.57
C PRO A 6 6.99 4.68 10.51
N SER A 7 6.71 4.14 9.32
CA SER A 7 6.62 2.70 9.10
C SER A 7 6.70 2.34 7.62
N ASP A 8 7.25 1.17 7.36
CA ASP A 8 7.36 0.59 6.02
C ASP A 8 6.58 -0.73 5.94
N LEU A 9 5.93 -0.99 4.80
CA LEU A 9 5.25 -2.25 4.52
C LEU A 9 5.42 -2.59 3.04
N ARG A 10 5.87 -3.82 2.76
CA ARG A 10 5.85 -4.41 1.42
C ARG A 10 4.72 -5.41 1.29
N ILE A 11 3.89 -5.24 0.27
CA ILE A 11 2.90 -6.20 -0.17
C ILE A 11 3.43 -6.88 -1.42
N VAL A 12 3.38 -8.21 -1.44
CA VAL A 12 3.71 -9.01 -2.62
C VAL A 12 2.40 -9.64 -3.10
N HIS A 13 1.99 -9.26 -4.30
CA HIS A 13 0.88 -9.88 -5.01
C HIS A 13 1.44 -10.74 -6.14
N TYR A 14 0.79 -11.85 -6.46
CA TYR A 14 1.20 -12.71 -7.56
C TYR A 14 0.12 -12.70 -8.64
N THR A 15 0.54 -12.58 -9.90
CA THR A 15 -0.35 -12.71 -11.06
C THR A 15 -0.87 -14.15 -11.19
N THR A 16 -1.81 -14.37 -12.11
CA THR A 16 -2.31 -15.72 -12.43
C THR A 16 -1.23 -16.66 -12.97
N GLU A 17 -0.19 -16.12 -13.60
CA GLU A 17 0.97 -16.84 -14.12
C GLU A 17 2.01 -17.13 -13.02
N GLY A 18 1.90 -16.44 -11.87
CA GLY A 18 2.80 -16.58 -10.72
C GLY A 18 3.90 -15.53 -10.64
N ASP A 19 3.84 -14.46 -11.44
CA ASP A 19 4.83 -13.40 -11.40
C ASP A 19 4.54 -12.40 -10.27
N PRO A 20 5.56 -11.92 -9.53
CA PRO A 20 5.35 -11.02 -8.41
C PRO A 20 5.17 -9.55 -8.86
N ILE A 21 4.15 -8.89 -8.31
CA ILE A 21 3.98 -7.44 -8.31
C ILE A 21 4.27 -6.93 -6.89
N LEU A 22 5.18 -5.96 -6.77
CA LEU A 22 5.56 -5.38 -5.48
C LEU A 22 4.82 -4.07 -5.26
N THR A 23 4.21 -3.90 -4.09
CA THR A 23 3.70 -2.61 -3.64
C THR A 23 4.36 -2.23 -2.32
N ASP A 24 5.19 -1.19 -2.36
CA ASP A 24 5.83 -0.61 -1.19
C ASP A 24 5.00 0.57 -0.67
N LEU A 25 4.74 0.55 0.63
CA LEU A 25 4.06 1.60 1.38
C LEU A 25 5.06 2.18 2.38
N THR A 26 5.47 3.42 2.17
CA THR A 26 6.45 4.13 3.00
C THR A 26 5.77 5.32 3.64
N TYR A 27 5.54 5.27 4.95
CA TYR A 27 4.95 6.38 5.70
C TYR A 27 6.01 7.04 6.56
N ASN A 28 6.23 8.34 6.38
CA ASN A 28 7.27 9.10 7.10
C ASN A 28 6.77 9.79 8.38
N GLY A 29 5.50 9.59 8.76
CA GLY A 29 4.85 10.30 9.85
C GLY A 29 3.94 11.45 9.40
N GLU A 30 4.00 11.84 8.13
CA GLU A 30 3.19 12.92 7.55
C GLU A 30 2.52 12.46 6.24
N SER A 31 3.30 11.97 5.29
CA SER A 31 2.83 11.50 3.99
C SER A 31 3.11 10.02 3.78
N LEU A 32 2.24 9.39 2.97
CA LEU A 32 2.39 8.01 2.51
C LEU A 32 2.85 8.02 1.06
N GLU A 33 3.99 7.42 0.78
CA GLU A 33 4.42 7.08 -0.57
C GLU A 33 3.98 5.64 -0.89
N VAL A 34 3.36 5.45 -2.05
CA VAL A 34 2.93 4.17 -2.58
C VAL A 34 3.68 3.93 -3.89
N LYS A 35 4.58 2.95 -3.89
CA LYS A 35 5.32 2.53 -5.09
C LYS A 35 4.80 1.18 -5.56
N ASN A 36 4.25 1.14 -6.76
CA ASN A 36 3.83 -0.08 -7.43
C ASN A 36 4.86 -0.43 -8.51
N ASP A 37 5.40 -1.64 -8.44
CA ASP A 37 6.48 -2.14 -9.29
C ASP A 37 6.03 -3.44 -9.96
N THR A 38 5.79 -3.36 -11.27
CA THR A 38 5.39 -4.48 -12.13
C THR A 38 6.54 -4.95 -13.01
N THR A 39 7.80 -4.57 -12.71
CA THR A 39 8.96 -4.90 -13.56
C THR A 39 9.28 -6.40 -13.63
N ARG A 40 8.69 -7.18 -12.72
CA ARG A 40 8.84 -8.64 -12.64
C ARG A 40 7.64 -9.41 -13.18
N ASP A 41 6.62 -8.69 -13.63
CA ASP A 41 5.51 -9.26 -14.39
C ASP A 41 5.93 -9.38 -15.86
N THR A 42 6.09 -10.62 -16.32
CA THR A 42 6.58 -10.93 -17.67
C THR A 42 5.65 -10.41 -18.76
N TYR A 43 4.34 -10.35 -18.49
CA TYR A 43 3.30 -10.00 -19.46
C TYR A 43 2.65 -8.64 -19.20
N GLY A 44 2.92 -8.04 -18.04
CA GLY A 44 2.45 -6.72 -17.65
C GLY A 44 3.20 -5.56 -18.30
N SER A 45 2.96 -4.35 -17.79
CA SER A 45 3.55 -3.12 -18.36
C SER A 45 5.04 -2.96 -18.08
N GLY A 46 5.61 -3.70 -17.11
CA GLY A 46 7.01 -3.54 -16.71
C GLY A 46 7.35 -2.15 -16.15
N GLU A 47 6.38 -1.46 -15.53
CA GLU A 47 6.52 -0.08 -15.08
C GLU A 47 6.75 0.02 -13.57
N ILE A 48 7.31 1.16 -13.14
CA ILE A 48 7.30 1.60 -11.76
C ILE A 48 6.46 2.87 -11.69
N ARG A 49 5.45 2.86 -10.80
CA ARG A 49 4.59 4.02 -10.53
C ARG A 49 4.67 4.40 -9.07
N THR A 50 4.90 5.68 -8.80
CA THR A 50 4.94 6.23 -7.44
C THR A 50 3.83 7.25 -7.29
N ASN A 51 3.03 7.12 -6.23
CA ASN A 51 2.02 8.09 -5.83
C ASN A 51 2.27 8.53 -4.40
N SER A 52 1.99 9.80 -4.11
CA SER A 52 2.10 10.36 -2.76
C SER A 52 0.72 10.78 -2.27
N CYS A 53 0.39 10.38 -1.04
CA CYS A 53 -0.86 10.70 -0.36
C CYS A 53 -0.54 11.54 0.88
N SER A 54 -1.02 12.79 0.90
CA SER A 54 -0.67 13.76 1.95
C SER A 54 -1.48 13.59 3.24
N ASN A 55 -2.62 12.91 3.21
CA ASN A 55 -3.51 12.76 4.36
C ASN A 55 -4.00 11.31 4.48
N MET A 56 -3.91 10.76 5.70
CA MET A 56 -4.50 9.46 6.04
C MET A 56 -5.74 9.67 6.91
N ILE A 57 -6.92 9.37 6.37
CA ILE A 57 -8.17 9.42 7.12
C ILE A 57 -8.45 8.01 7.65
N LYS A 58 -8.61 7.89 8.97
CA LYS A 58 -9.06 6.63 9.59
C LYS A 58 -10.57 6.55 9.48
N GLU A 59 -11.06 5.63 8.65
CA GLU A 59 -12.48 5.27 8.64
C GLU A 59 -12.75 4.21 9.71
N VAL A 60 -13.83 4.39 10.48
CA VAL A 60 -14.28 3.43 11.49
C VAL A 60 -15.66 2.95 11.05
N ASN A 61 -15.80 1.65 10.81
CA ASN A 61 -17.12 1.07 10.50
C ASN A 61 -17.99 1.10 11.77
N PRO A 62 -19.10 1.85 11.80
CA PRO A 62 -19.93 2.02 12.99
C PRO A 62 -20.69 0.75 13.41
N LEU A 63 -20.74 -0.28 12.57
CA LEU A 63 -21.43 -1.55 12.86
C LEU A 63 -20.69 -2.47 13.86
N ILE A 64 -19.51 -2.07 14.34
CA ILE A 64 -18.67 -2.85 15.28
C ILE A 64 -18.47 -2.10 16.61
N LEU A 65 -19.46 -1.32 17.05
CA LEU A 65 -19.49 -0.84 18.43
C LEU A 65 -20.02 -1.98 19.33
N PRO A 66 -19.27 -2.42 20.37
CA PRO A 66 -19.84 -3.34 21.34
C PRO A 66 -20.99 -2.61 22.04
N THR A 67 -22.20 -3.16 21.93
CA THR A 67 -23.32 -2.73 22.77
C THR A 67 -22.91 -2.94 24.22
N SER A 68 -22.93 -1.85 24.99
CA SER A 68 -22.59 -1.80 26.41
C SER A 68 -23.46 -2.71 27.27
#